data_AF-A0A7W5ZS32-F1
#
_entry.id   AF-A0A7W5ZS32-F1
#
_cell.length_a   1.000
_cell.length_b   1.000
_cell.length_c   1.000
_cell.angle_alpha   90.00
_cell.angle_beta   90.00
_cell.angle_gamma   90.00
#
_symmetry.space_group_name_H-M   'P 1'
#
loop_
_entity.id
_entity.type
_entity.pdbx_description
1 polymer ?
#
loop_
_entity_poly.entity_id
_entity_poly.type
_entity_poly.pdbx_seq_one_letter_code
_entity_poly.pdbx_strand_id
1 'polypeptide(L)'
;MQQDYFTIYLQSYLQSDFSDVLAKLTTEEIENLVSERVNQAASIFEQERLAGKDILQAQEVAIAELTNGLSFSTYSFLNNLLETEFLSDYQRLTASEKRQTFLIAICPLLENLVKKHEESDTGENQRLCYHLIISQLENLIQTHGV
;
A
#
# COMPACT_ATOMS: atom_id res chain seq x y z
N MET A 1 15.54 -15.32 -13.90
CA MET A 1 16.59 -14.87 -12.96
C MET A 1 15.90 -14.34 -11.70
N GLN A 2 16.53 -14.32 -10.52
CA GLN A 2 15.87 -13.84 -9.28
C GLN A 2 15.40 -12.39 -9.35
N GLN A 3 16.07 -11.54 -10.14
CA GLN A 3 15.61 -10.19 -10.42
C GLN A 3 14.21 -10.17 -11.04
N ASP A 4 13.88 -11.11 -11.93
CA ASP A 4 12.54 -11.20 -12.55
C ASP A 4 11.47 -11.51 -11.49
N TYR A 5 11.78 -12.40 -10.54
CA TYR A 5 10.88 -12.74 -9.44
C TYR A 5 10.61 -11.51 -8.56
N PHE A 6 11.65 -10.82 -8.10
CA PHE A 6 11.49 -9.63 -7.24
C PHE A 6 10.82 -8.46 -7.98
N THR A 7 11.03 -8.34 -9.29
CA THR A 7 10.37 -7.33 -10.13
C THR A 7 8.86 -7.57 -10.18
N ILE A 8 8.45 -8.78 -10.54
CA ILE A 8 7.03 -9.14 -10.61
C ILE A 8 6.37 -8.99 -9.24
N TYR A 9 7.06 -9.43 -8.18
CA TYR A 9 6.57 -9.29 -6.82
C TYR A 9 6.32 -7.84 -6.46
N LEU A 10 7.33 -6.97 -6.60
CA LEU A 10 7.24 -5.57 -6.20
C LEU A 10 6.20 -4.81 -7.05
N GLN A 11 6.16 -5.05 -8.36
CA GLN A 11 5.16 -4.43 -9.24
C GLN A 11 3.74 -4.83 -8.85
N SER A 12 3.50 -6.12 -8.60
CA SER A 12 2.18 -6.61 -8.17
C SER A 12 1.79 -6.02 -6.82
N TYR A 13 2.74 -5.94 -5.88
CA TYR A 13 2.54 -5.38 -4.55
C TYR A 13 2.18 -3.89 -4.61
N LEU A 14 2.94 -3.10 -5.36
CA LEU A 14 2.68 -1.67 -5.53
C LEU A 14 1.37 -1.39 -6.27
N GLN A 15 1.02 -2.18 -7.28
CA GLN A 15 -0.23 -2.02 -8.02
C GLN A 15 -1.45 -2.34 -7.15
N SER A 16 -1.38 -3.40 -6.35
CA SER A 16 -2.45 -3.80 -5.44
C SER A 16 -2.65 -2.77 -4.34
N ASP A 17 -1.57 -2.45 -3.64
CA ASP A 17 -1.67 -1.81 -2.34
C ASP A 17 -1.24 -0.35 -2.34
N PHE A 18 -0.42 0.11 -3.27
CA PHE A 18 0.17 1.47 -3.27
C PHE A 18 -0.16 2.24 -4.56
N SER A 19 -1.35 2.00 -5.12
CA SER A 19 -1.83 2.68 -6.34
C SER A 19 -1.85 4.21 -6.20
N ASP A 20 -2.07 4.74 -5.00
CA ASP A 20 -2.04 6.18 -4.71
C ASP A 20 -0.61 6.75 -4.76
N VAL A 21 0.39 5.98 -4.34
CA VAL A 21 1.81 6.34 -4.45
C VAL A 21 2.23 6.32 -5.91
N LEU A 22 1.88 5.26 -6.65
CA LEU A 22 2.18 5.15 -8.08
C LEU A 22 1.59 6.32 -8.89
N ALA A 23 0.38 6.77 -8.54
CA ALA A 23 -0.27 7.90 -9.21
C ALA A 23 0.45 9.24 -9.05
N LYS A 24 1.36 9.37 -8.07
CA LYS A 24 2.16 10.59 -7.81
C LYS A 24 3.50 10.57 -8.55
N LEU A 25 3.90 9.43 -9.08
CA LEU A 25 5.19 9.21 -9.72
C LEU A 25 5.05 9.18 -11.25
N THR A 26 6.08 9.63 -11.93
CA THR A 26 6.27 9.44 -13.37
C THR A 26 6.68 7.99 -13.66
N THR A 27 6.51 7.56 -14.92
CA THR A 27 6.95 6.23 -15.35
C THR A 27 8.44 6.00 -15.06
N GLU A 28 9.29 7.00 -15.28
CA GLU A 28 10.74 6.91 -15.02
C GLU A 28 11.03 6.76 -13.51
N GLU A 29 10.32 7.50 -12.65
CA GLU A 29 10.47 7.35 -11.19
C GLU A 29 10.03 5.97 -10.71
N ILE A 30 8.96 5.41 -11.29
CA ILE A 30 8.51 4.05 -10.98
C ILE A 30 9.55 3.01 -11.44
N GLU A 31 10.07 3.14 -12.66
CA GLU A 31 11.10 2.25 -13.20
C GLU A 31 12.37 2.29 -12.34
N ASN A 32 12.82 3.49 -11.95
CA ASN A 32 13.98 3.67 -11.07
C ASN A 32 13.73 3.06 -9.68
N LEU A 33 12.58 3.35 -9.04
CA LEU A 33 12.23 2.80 -7.74
C LEU A 33 12.19 1.27 -7.75
N VAL A 34 11.59 0.66 -8.77
CA VAL A 34 11.52 -0.79 -8.91
C VAL A 34 12.92 -1.35 -9.15
N SER A 35 13.69 -0.78 -10.08
CA SER A 35 15.03 -1.24 -10.42
C SER A 35 15.98 -1.21 -9.21
N GLU A 36 16.03 -0.10 -8.48
CA GLU A 36 16.88 0.05 -7.29
C GLU A 36 16.56 -1.00 -6.23
N ARG A 37 15.28 -1.13 -5.86
CA ARG A 37 14.84 -2.08 -4.83
C ARG A 37 15.05 -3.54 -5.24
N VAL A 38 14.79 -3.87 -6.51
CA VAL A 38 15.02 -5.23 -7.04
C VAL A 38 16.50 -5.58 -7.04
N ASN A 39 17.37 -4.64 -7.45
CA ASN A 39 18.81 -4.86 -7.45
C ASN A 39 19.35 -5.07 -6.04
N GLN A 40 18.86 -4.29 -5.07
CA GLN A 40 19.21 -4.46 -3.66
C GLN A 40 18.73 -5.81 -3.11
N ALA A 41 17.47 -6.17 -3.35
CA ALA A 41 16.90 -7.44 -2.90
C ALA A 41 17.62 -8.65 -3.52
N ALA A 42 17.94 -8.61 -4.82
CA ALA A 42 18.72 -9.66 -5.48
C ALA A 42 20.13 -9.79 -4.89
N SER A 43 20.79 -8.65 -4.58
CA SER A 43 22.10 -8.67 -3.93
C SER A 43 22.05 -9.30 -2.53
N ILE A 44 21.05 -8.92 -1.72
CA ILE A 44 20.84 -9.48 -0.38
C ILE A 44 20.55 -10.97 -0.46
N PHE A 45 19.67 -11.38 -1.37
CA PHE A 45 19.37 -12.80 -1.57
C PHE A 45 20.65 -13.61 -1.80
N GLU A 46 21.53 -13.16 -2.72
CA GLU A 46 22.77 -13.88 -3.02
C GLU A 46 23.76 -13.87 -1.84
N GLN A 47 23.86 -12.76 -1.12
CA GLN A 47 24.69 -12.69 0.10
C GLN A 47 24.22 -13.70 1.15
N GLU A 48 22.91 -13.82 1.35
CA GLU A 48 22.31 -14.74 2.30
C GLU A 48 22.51 -16.21 1.89
N ARG A 49 22.45 -16.49 0.58
CA ARG A 49 22.79 -17.81 0.04
C ARG A 49 24.26 -18.16 0.29
N LEU A 50 25.17 -17.20 0.09
CA LEU A 50 26.60 -17.39 0.37
C LEU A 50 26.87 -17.56 1.87
N ALA A 51 26.05 -16.97 2.73
CA ALA A 51 26.09 -17.16 4.18
C ALA A 51 25.52 -18.52 4.64
N GLY A 52 25.02 -19.35 3.71
CA GLY A 52 24.55 -20.70 3.99
C GLY A 52 23.05 -20.81 4.29
N LYS A 53 22.27 -19.73 4.13
CA LYS A 53 20.81 -19.79 4.22
C LYS A 53 20.23 -20.61 3.06
N ASP A 54 19.15 -21.33 3.34
CA ASP A 54 18.38 -21.95 2.28
C ASP A 54 17.67 -20.89 1.40
N ILE A 55 17.01 -21.34 0.33
CA ILE A 55 16.36 -20.44 -0.62
C ILE A 55 15.24 -19.64 0.05
N LEU A 56 14.45 -20.27 0.91
CA LEU A 56 13.30 -19.63 1.55
C LEU A 56 13.77 -18.57 2.53
N GLN A 57 14.73 -18.91 3.38
CA GLN A 57 15.31 -17.98 4.36
C GLN A 57 15.98 -16.78 3.70
N ALA A 58 16.73 -16.99 2.61
CA ALA A 58 17.35 -15.88 1.86
C ALA A 58 16.29 -14.99 1.18
N GLN A 59 15.22 -15.61 0.68
CA GLN A 59 14.11 -14.92 0.04
C GLN A 59 13.29 -14.09 1.04
N GLU A 60 13.03 -14.59 2.24
CA GLU A 60 12.34 -13.84 3.30
C GLU A 60 13.08 -12.54 3.63
N VAL A 61 14.41 -12.59 3.78
CA VAL A 61 15.24 -11.41 4.05
C VAL A 61 15.22 -10.44 2.87
N ALA A 62 15.35 -10.95 1.65
CA ALA A 62 15.32 -10.13 0.44
C ALA A 62 13.97 -9.45 0.24
N ILE A 63 12.85 -10.14 0.50
CA ILE A 63 11.50 -9.57 0.43
C ILE A 63 11.29 -8.52 1.50
N ALA A 64 11.78 -8.75 2.72
CA ALA A 64 11.70 -7.76 3.80
C ALA A 64 12.42 -6.45 3.44
N GLU A 65 13.59 -6.52 2.78
CA GLU A 65 14.24 -5.32 2.26
C GLU A 65 13.48 -4.72 1.06
N LEU A 66 13.02 -5.57 0.14
CA LEU A 66 12.29 -5.16 -1.08
C LEU A 66 11.07 -4.30 -0.72
N THR A 67 10.34 -4.65 0.34
CA THR A 67 9.16 -3.95 0.83
C THR A 67 9.43 -3.02 2.01
N ASN A 68 10.70 -2.77 2.34
CA ASN A 68 11.05 -1.89 3.45
C ASN A 68 10.49 -0.48 3.25
N GLY A 69 9.82 0.06 4.28
CA GLY A 69 9.10 1.32 4.23
C GLY A 69 7.73 1.26 3.51
N LEU A 70 7.30 0.08 3.04
CA LEU A 70 6.00 -0.18 2.41
C LEU A 70 5.16 -1.14 3.26
N SER A 71 5.29 -1.08 4.60
CA SER A 71 4.61 -1.99 5.52
C SER A 71 3.13 -1.66 5.72
N PHE A 72 2.75 -0.38 5.57
CA PHE A 72 1.38 0.09 5.74
C PHE A 72 0.96 0.93 4.54
N SER A 73 -0.23 0.64 4.02
CA SER A 73 -0.83 1.41 2.93
C SER A 73 -2.13 2.09 3.38
N THR A 74 -2.14 3.42 3.27
CA THR A 74 -3.36 4.23 3.39
C THR A 74 -4.41 3.79 2.35
N TYR A 75 -3.99 3.49 1.12
CA TYR A 75 -4.88 3.05 0.05
C TYR A 75 -5.57 1.72 0.38
N SER A 76 -4.81 0.71 0.82
CA SER A 76 -5.38 -0.60 1.19
C SER A 76 -6.27 -0.49 2.43
N PHE A 77 -5.87 0.32 3.42
CA PHE A 77 -6.66 0.58 4.60
C PHE A 77 -8.02 1.21 4.25
N LEU A 78 -8.03 2.28 3.44
CA LEU A 78 -9.27 2.96 3.04
C LEU A 78 -10.12 2.09 2.11
N ASN A 79 -9.50 1.30 1.24
CA ASN A 79 -10.22 0.36 0.39
C ASN A 79 -10.94 -0.72 1.22
N ASN A 80 -10.26 -1.29 2.22
CA ASN A 80 -10.87 -2.25 3.12
C ASN A 80 -11.98 -1.62 3.96
N LEU A 81 -11.79 -0.37 4.42
CA LEU A 81 -12.80 0.37 5.14
C LEU A 81 -14.05 0.63 4.30
N LEU A 82 -13.87 0.97 3.01
CA LEU A 82 -15.00 1.09 2.08
C LEU A 82 -15.76 -0.24 1.93
N GLU A 83 -15.05 -1.36 1.78
CA GLU A 83 -15.69 -2.66 1.62
C GLU A 83 -16.44 -3.11 2.87
N THR A 84 -15.92 -2.82 4.05
CA THR A 84 -16.45 -3.31 5.33
C THR A 84 -17.51 -2.40 5.94
N GLU A 85 -17.26 -1.09 5.99
CA GLU A 85 -18.15 -0.11 6.64
C GLU A 85 -19.08 0.59 5.64
N PHE A 86 -18.72 0.65 4.35
CA PHE A 86 -19.46 1.37 3.30
C PHE A 86 -19.78 0.51 2.09
N LEU A 87 -20.17 -0.76 2.32
CA LEU A 87 -20.33 -1.77 1.26
C LEU A 87 -21.19 -1.31 0.07
N SER A 88 -22.28 -0.58 0.32
CA SER A 88 -23.14 -0.05 -0.75
C SER A 88 -22.41 0.97 -1.64
N ASP A 89 -21.61 1.85 -1.05
CA ASP A 89 -20.80 2.83 -1.79
C ASP A 89 -19.64 2.15 -2.51
N TYR A 90 -19.01 1.16 -1.86
CA TYR A 90 -17.97 0.34 -2.47
C TYR A 90 -18.47 -0.36 -3.74
N GLN A 91 -19.65 -1.00 -3.68
CA GLN A 91 -20.27 -1.66 -4.83
C GLN A 91 -20.61 -0.65 -5.93
N ARG A 92 -21.14 0.53 -5.58
CA ARG A 92 -21.45 1.59 -6.53
C ARG A 92 -20.20 2.09 -7.26
N LEU A 93 -19.15 2.44 -6.52
CA LEU A 93 -17.89 2.94 -7.06
C LEU A 93 -17.17 1.89 -7.91
N THR A 94 -17.28 0.61 -7.55
CA THR A 94 -16.72 -0.51 -8.32
C THR A 94 -17.47 -0.70 -9.63
N ALA A 95 -18.81 -0.71 -9.60
CA ALA A 95 -19.64 -0.86 -10.79
C ALA A 95 -19.47 0.31 -11.77
N SER A 96 -19.15 1.50 -11.28
CA SER A 96 -18.87 2.67 -12.11
C SER A 96 -17.41 2.82 -12.52
N GLU A 97 -16.53 1.87 -12.17
CA GLU A 97 -15.07 1.93 -12.41
C GLU A 97 -14.38 3.17 -11.81
N LYS A 98 -15.00 3.82 -10.82
CA LYS A 98 -14.49 5.05 -10.18
C LYS A 98 -13.74 4.78 -8.88
N ARG A 99 -13.85 3.56 -8.32
CA ARG A 99 -13.25 3.19 -7.03
C ARG A 99 -11.79 3.58 -6.91
N GLN A 100 -10.96 3.20 -7.90
CA GLN A 100 -9.53 3.47 -7.85
C GLN A 100 -9.24 4.98 -7.90
N THR A 101 -9.85 5.70 -8.85
CA THR A 101 -9.70 7.17 -8.97
C THR A 101 -10.17 7.90 -7.72
N PHE A 102 -11.28 7.47 -7.13
CA PHE A 102 -11.80 8.02 -5.87
C PHE A 102 -10.81 7.79 -4.73
N LEU A 103 -10.34 6.55 -4.53
CA LEU A 103 -9.35 6.22 -3.50
C LEU A 103 -8.07 7.03 -3.65
N ILE A 104 -7.51 7.12 -4.86
CA ILE A 104 -6.30 7.92 -5.15
C ILE A 104 -6.52 9.38 -4.75
N ALA A 105 -7.69 9.96 -5.02
CA ALA A 105 -8.01 11.33 -4.68
C ALA A 105 -8.13 11.57 -3.16
N ILE A 106 -8.70 10.62 -2.41
CA ILE A 106 -8.94 10.78 -0.97
C ILE A 106 -7.76 10.34 -0.08
N CYS A 107 -6.89 9.45 -0.56
CA CYS A 107 -5.70 8.99 0.18
C CYS A 107 -4.91 10.15 0.81
N PRO A 108 -4.46 11.18 0.06
CA PRO A 108 -3.68 12.28 0.64
C PRO A 108 -4.48 13.13 1.65
N LEU A 109 -5.82 13.14 1.57
CA LEU A 109 -6.67 13.90 2.50
C LEU A 109 -6.74 13.21 3.88
N LEU A 110 -6.70 11.87 3.89
CA LEU A 110 -6.82 11.07 5.10
C LEU A 110 -5.48 10.51 5.61
N GLU A 111 -4.40 10.62 4.82
CA GLU A 111 -3.07 10.04 5.11
C GLU A 111 -2.57 10.37 6.52
N ASN A 112 -2.64 11.63 6.93
CA ASN A 112 -2.19 12.04 8.27
C ASN A 112 -3.04 11.43 9.40
N LEU A 113 -4.33 11.23 9.18
CA LEU A 113 -5.22 10.69 10.19
C LEU A 113 -5.08 9.17 10.28
N VAL A 114 -4.95 8.50 9.14
CA VAL A 114 -4.66 7.07 9.05
C VAL A 114 -3.30 6.76 9.67
N LYS A 115 -2.27 7.58 9.41
CA LYS A 115 -0.97 7.43 10.05
C LYS A 115 -1.04 7.56 11.57
N LYS A 116 -1.79 8.54 12.10
CA LYS A 116 -2.03 8.67 13.54
C LYS A 116 -2.78 7.47 14.13
N HIS A 117 -3.73 6.90 13.38
CA HIS A 117 -4.41 5.68 13.78
C HIS A 117 -3.42 4.52 13.92
N GLU A 118 -2.53 4.34 12.94
CA GLU A 118 -1.53 3.26 12.94
C GLU A 118 -0.46 3.43 14.03
N GLU A 119 0.01 4.65 14.25
CA GLU A 119 1.03 4.99 15.25
C GLU A 119 0.47 5.15 16.68
N SER A 120 -0.83 4.88 16.90
CA SER A 120 -1.46 5.09 18.21
C SER A 120 -1.03 4.03 19.23
N ASP A 121 -0.33 4.46 20.29
CA ASP A 121 0.11 3.59 21.39
C ASP A 121 -1.02 3.14 22.35
N THR A 122 -2.23 3.71 22.22
CA THR A 122 -3.37 3.40 23.10
C THR A 122 -4.62 3.06 22.29
N GLY A 123 -5.36 2.06 22.75
CA GLY A 123 -6.60 1.63 22.09
C GLY A 123 -7.70 2.71 22.08
N GLU A 124 -7.69 3.65 23.03
CA GLU A 124 -8.63 4.78 23.05
C GLU A 124 -8.35 5.78 21.92
N ASN A 125 -7.09 6.21 21.76
CA ASN A 125 -6.69 7.11 20.67
C ASN A 125 -6.89 6.46 19.30
N GLN A 126 -6.57 5.16 19.19
CA GLN A 126 -6.77 4.42 17.96
C GLN A 126 -8.25 4.40 17.56
N ARG A 127 -9.17 4.08 18.50
CA ARG A 127 -10.62 4.10 18.26
C ARG A 127 -11.12 5.50 17.89
N LEU A 128 -10.62 6.54 18.55
CA LEU A 128 -10.99 7.92 18.21
C LEU A 128 -10.56 8.28 16.78
N CYS A 129 -9.33 7.95 16.39
CA CYS A 129 -8.86 8.15 15.02
C CYS A 129 -9.70 7.37 14.02
N TYR A 130 -10.03 6.11 14.33
CA TYR A 130 -10.89 5.27 13.48
C TYR A 130 -12.27 5.90 13.25
N HIS A 131 -12.94 6.37 14.30
CA HIS A 131 -14.22 7.08 14.19
C HIS A 131 -14.12 8.37 13.37
N LEU A 132 -13.04 9.14 13.54
CA LEU A 132 -12.80 10.32 12.74
C LEU A 132 -12.57 9.97 11.26
N ILE A 133 -11.85 8.88 10.96
CA ILE A 133 -11.63 8.44 9.58
C ILE A 133 -12.97 8.06 8.94
N ILE A 134 -13.81 7.27 9.61
CA ILE A 134 -15.14 6.91 9.11
C ILE A 134 -15.96 8.15 8.79
N SER A 135 -16.05 9.11 9.72
CA SER A 135 -16.84 10.33 9.52
C SER A 135 -16.31 11.18 8.36
N GLN A 136 -15.00 11.33 8.23
CA GLN A 136 -14.41 12.07 7.11
C GLN A 136 -14.60 11.32 5.78
N LEU A 137 -14.45 10.00 5.76
CA LEU A 137 -14.67 9.18 4.58
C LEU A 137 -16.12 9.28 4.11
N GLU A 138 -17.10 9.23 5.00
CA GLU A 138 -18.52 9.42 4.68
C GLU A 138 -18.76 10.76 3.98
N ASN A 139 -18.22 11.85 4.52
CA ASN A 139 -18.31 13.18 3.91
C ASN A 139 -17.66 13.22 2.51
N LEU A 140 -16.51 12.57 2.35
CA LEU A 140 -15.79 12.52 1.06
C LEU A 140 -16.55 11.68 0.02
N ILE A 141 -17.18 10.57 0.42
CA ILE A 141 -18.07 9.77 -0.46
C ILE A 141 -19.23 10.64 -0.95
N GLN A 142 -19.87 11.42 -0.06
CA GLN A 142 -20.98 12.29 -0.45
C GLN A 142 -20.54 13.44 -1.37
N THR A 143 -19.33 13.97 -1.16
CA THR A 143 -18.82 15.14 -1.91
C THR A 143 -18.17 14.75 -3.24
N HIS A 144 -17.53 13.59 -3.32
CA HIS A 144 -16.67 13.18 -4.44
C HIS A 144 -17.01 11.80 -5.02
N GLY A 145 -17.89 11.02 -4.39
CA GLY A 145 -18.24 9.65 -4.81
C GLY A 145 -19.26 9.54 -5.95
N VAL A 146 -19.31 10.56 -6.83
CA VAL A 146 -20.21 10.64 -8.01
C VAL A 146 -19.60 9.90 -9.19
#